data_AF-K2AA07-F1
#
_entry.id   AF-K2AA07-F1
#
_cell.length_a   1.000
_cell.length_b   1.000
_cell.length_c   1.000
_cell.angle_alpha   90.00
_cell.angle_beta   90.00
_cell.angle_gamma   90.00
#
_symmetry.space_group_name_H-M   'P 1'
#
loop_
_entity.id
_entity.type
_entity.pdbx_description
1 polymer ?
#
loop_
_entity_poly.entity_id
_entity_poly.type
_entity_poly.pdbx_seq_one_letter_code
_entity_poly.pdbx_strand_id
1 'polypeptide(L)'
;MATGGLSLDFRFFRNVLALAKQFSVPSILGGGVVSSEPERIIRALEPSYAVLSEGERTIVELLSCLEKNGDLLAVKGIAFLQNGRYLETAAREPIMDLEQLPLPDWEGVGLSSYLDKMKPSDGLGWDLFDFPRQVPFLTARSCLYSCTFCFHPIGKKYRQRSLDSVFQELEIIISKFKINIIEIVDELFSVDIVRVKEFCLRFRGLAAKFDWPVKWWCQIRVDKVTDEMLSLMEESGCFLVSYGFESYSERVLRSMKKNISPSQIENAVKLTQRKRLSLQGNFIFGDRAETFETVSETMEFWKKNRKAGILLGIILPLPNSDLYQYCLRKGLIQNPIKFIENHMWNPINLTELGDWDFARLLHMVKIARLKYCVRAIPQEVTRNLVVVVCPFCKQRIVYRNFDITFENQDLFRLPSTLAFFNKMVFCRNCRKRFYASSKLFRLFSHLIQFFSTPLGHFFHLKRTKNSVSLPWLGNLRLFQGRKID
;
A
#
# COMPACT_ATOMS: atom_id res chain seq x y z
N MET A 1 20.63 -9.20 16.63
CA MET A 1 19.71 -8.19 16.05
C MET A 1 18.69 -8.91 15.17
N ALA A 2 17.40 -8.61 15.29
CA ALA A 2 16.36 -9.16 14.42
C ALA A 2 15.67 -8.03 13.63
N THR A 3 15.34 -8.27 12.36
CA THR A 3 14.65 -7.33 11.48
C THR A 3 13.81 -8.07 10.45
N GLY A 4 12.83 -7.41 9.84
CA GLY A 4 11.99 -8.03 8.82
C GLY A 4 10.92 -7.09 8.29
N GLY A 5 10.25 -7.51 7.23
CA GLY A 5 9.16 -6.76 6.61
C GLY A 5 8.80 -7.29 5.22
N LEU A 6 8.13 -6.47 4.42
CA LEU A 6 7.65 -6.85 3.09
C LEU A 6 8.77 -6.79 2.04
N SER A 7 8.55 -7.43 0.89
CA SER A 7 9.55 -7.55 -0.19
C SER A 7 10.04 -6.22 -0.77
N LEU A 8 9.32 -5.12 -0.54
CA LEU A 8 9.64 -3.80 -1.07
C LEU A 8 10.84 -3.14 -0.34
N ASP A 9 11.19 -3.62 0.85
CA ASP A 9 12.19 -3.00 1.72
C ASP A 9 13.60 -3.61 1.59
N PHE A 10 13.88 -4.32 0.49
CA PHE A 10 15.13 -5.07 0.29
C PHE A 10 16.41 -4.25 0.58
N ARG A 11 16.47 -2.99 0.14
CA ARG A 11 17.63 -2.12 0.39
C ARG A 11 17.76 -1.69 1.85
N PHE A 12 16.63 -1.48 2.52
CA PHE A 12 16.62 -1.17 3.95
C PHE A 12 17.24 -2.34 4.72
N PHE A 13 16.80 -3.57 4.45
CA PHE A 13 17.38 -4.75 5.10
C PHE A 13 18.86 -4.93 4.80
N ARG A 14 19.31 -4.68 3.56
CA ARG A 14 20.75 -4.73 3.25
C ARG A 14 21.56 -3.77 4.11
N ASN A 15 21.08 -2.53 4.27
CA ASN A 15 21.78 -1.54 5.09
C ASN A 15 21.81 -1.97 6.56
N VAL A 16 20.68 -2.43 7.10
CA VAL A 16 20.56 -2.91 8.49
C VAL A 16 21.47 -4.11 8.74
N LEU A 17 21.52 -5.08 7.83
CA LEU A 17 22.38 -6.27 7.94
C LEU A 17 23.86 -5.93 7.77
N ALA A 18 24.20 -5.00 6.86
CA ALA A 18 25.57 -4.51 6.70
C ALA A 18 26.07 -3.82 7.99
N LEU A 19 25.22 -3.03 8.65
CA LEU A 19 25.55 -2.44 9.95
C LEU A 19 25.75 -3.52 11.01
N ALA A 20 24.86 -4.50 11.12
CA ALA A 20 25.03 -5.59 12.09
C ALA A 20 26.34 -6.36 11.89
N LYS A 21 26.74 -6.59 10.63
CA LYS A 21 28.01 -7.22 10.26
C LYS A 21 29.22 -6.39 10.71
N GLN A 22 29.15 -5.06 10.62
CA GLN A 22 30.22 -4.16 11.10
C GLN A 22 30.45 -4.26 12.61
N PHE A 23 29.39 -4.54 13.39
CA PHE A 23 29.47 -4.70 14.85
C PHE A 23 29.59 -6.17 15.29
N SER A 24 29.79 -7.11 14.36
CA SER A 24 29.86 -8.56 14.66
C SER A 24 28.65 -9.08 15.43
N VAL A 25 27.47 -8.51 15.19
CA VAL A 25 26.22 -8.91 15.84
C VAL A 25 25.48 -9.93 14.94
N PRO A 26 25.15 -11.14 15.44
CA PRO A 26 24.33 -12.09 14.70
C PRO A 26 22.99 -11.46 14.28
N SER A 27 22.62 -11.68 13.03
CA SER A 27 21.44 -11.08 12.43
C SER A 27 20.37 -12.12 12.06
N ILE A 28 19.12 -11.81 12.39
CA ILE A 28 17.95 -12.60 12.02
C ILE A 28 17.09 -11.76 11.06
N LEU A 29 16.83 -12.28 9.86
CA LEU A 29 15.95 -11.64 8.87
C LEU A 29 14.62 -12.40 8.75
N GLY A 30 13.49 -11.70 8.83
CA GLY A 30 12.16 -12.30 8.68
C GLY A 30 11.23 -11.54 7.74
N GLY A 31 9.98 -12.00 7.67
CA GLY A 31 8.90 -11.35 6.94
C GLY A 31 8.78 -11.76 5.46
N GLY A 32 7.90 -11.05 4.75
CA GLY A 32 7.59 -11.35 3.35
C GLY A 32 8.78 -11.18 2.40
N VAL A 33 9.76 -10.34 2.72
CA VAL A 33 10.97 -10.19 1.91
C VAL A 33 11.73 -11.49 1.72
N VAL A 34 11.94 -12.26 2.80
CA VAL A 34 12.68 -13.51 2.75
C VAL A 34 11.76 -14.68 2.46
N SER A 35 10.56 -14.69 3.03
CA SER A 35 9.60 -15.79 2.84
C SER A 35 9.11 -15.93 1.39
N SER A 36 9.24 -14.88 0.58
CA SER A 36 8.84 -14.92 -0.83
C SER A 36 9.88 -15.59 -1.73
N GLU A 37 11.17 -15.46 -1.40
CA GLU A 37 12.30 -15.93 -2.21
C GLU A 37 13.48 -16.37 -1.31
N PRO A 38 13.31 -17.40 -0.46
CA PRO A 38 14.21 -17.66 0.68
C PRO A 38 15.68 -17.78 0.30
N GLU A 39 16.03 -18.76 -0.53
CA GLU A 39 17.42 -19.02 -0.91
C GLU A 39 18.05 -17.80 -1.58
N ARG A 40 17.36 -17.18 -2.54
CA ARG A 40 17.90 -16.06 -3.31
C ARG A 40 18.19 -14.87 -2.39
N ILE A 41 17.25 -14.53 -1.50
CA ILE A 41 17.37 -13.39 -0.60
C ILE A 41 18.45 -13.63 0.44
N ILE A 42 18.53 -14.84 1.00
CA ILE A 42 19.55 -15.20 1.99
C ILE A 42 20.94 -15.16 1.37
N ARG A 43 21.12 -15.65 0.13
CA ARG A 43 22.39 -15.51 -0.60
C ARG A 43 22.75 -14.06 -0.92
N ALA A 44 21.75 -13.20 -1.18
CA ALA A 44 21.99 -11.81 -1.54
C ALA A 44 22.25 -10.89 -0.34
N LEU A 45 21.68 -11.20 0.83
CA LEU A 45 21.75 -10.36 2.02
C LEU A 45 22.61 -10.94 3.14
N GLU A 46 22.93 -12.23 3.08
CA GLU A 46 23.76 -12.97 4.04
C GLU A 46 23.40 -12.72 5.52
N PRO A 47 22.12 -12.79 5.94
CA PRO A 47 21.81 -12.76 7.36
C PRO A 47 22.38 -14.02 8.05
N SER A 48 22.65 -13.94 9.35
CA SER A 48 23.11 -15.12 10.10
C SER A 48 22.06 -16.23 10.09
N TYR A 49 20.79 -15.84 10.27
CA TYR A 49 19.64 -16.73 10.19
C TYR A 49 18.47 -16.02 9.53
N ALA A 50 17.56 -16.78 8.93
CA ALA A 50 16.30 -16.29 8.43
C ALA A 50 15.12 -17.03 9.07
N VAL A 51 14.07 -16.29 9.37
CA VAL A 51 12.78 -16.81 9.84
C VAL A 51 11.79 -16.75 8.69
N LEU A 52 11.26 -17.90 8.30
CA LEU A 52 10.33 -18.07 7.19
C LEU A 52 8.88 -18.09 7.70
N SER A 53 7.97 -17.47 6.93
CA SER A 53 6.54 -17.35 7.26
C SER A 53 6.29 -16.60 8.58
N GLU A 54 5.55 -17.18 9.52
CA GLU A 54 5.20 -16.58 10.81
C GLU A 54 6.38 -16.71 11.80
N GLY A 55 6.69 -15.61 12.49
CA GLY A 55 7.92 -15.48 13.26
C GLY A 55 7.77 -15.68 14.77
N GLU A 56 6.55 -15.58 15.30
CA GLU A 56 6.27 -15.44 16.74
C GLU A 56 6.78 -16.62 17.55
N ARG A 57 6.59 -17.85 17.05
CA ARG A 57 7.13 -19.07 17.69
C ARG A 57 8.54 -19.39 17.20
N THR A 58 8.76 -19.24 15.90
CA THR A 58 10.02 -19.60 15.24
C THR A 58 11.21 -18.86 15.81
N ILE A 59 11.08 -17.55 16.05
CA ILE A 59 12.19 -16.74 16.56
C ILE A 59 12.53 -17.12 18.01
N VAL A 60 11.53 -17.45 18.83
CA VAL A 60 11.74 -17.86 20.23
C VAL A 60 12.45 -19.21 20.28
N GLU A 61 12.02 -20.17 19.48
CA GLU A 61 12.67 -21.48 19.39
C GLU A 61 14.10 -21.37 18.84
N LEU A 62 14.32 -20.54 17.82
CA LEU A 62 15.66 -20.27 17.29
C LEU A 62 16.58 -19.67 18.37
N LEU A 63 16.12 -18.63 19.08
CA LEU A 63 16.93 -18.01 20.14
C LEU A 63 17.25 -18.99 21.26
N SER A 64 16.28 -19.80 21.70
CA SER A 64 16.51 -20.82 22.73
C SER A 64 17.49 -21.90 22.25
N CYS A 65 17.42 -22.30 20.97
CA CYS A 65 18.37 -23.23 20.37
C CYS A 65 19.80 -22.64 20.36
N LEU A 66 19.94 -21.37 20.00
CA LEU A 66 21.24 -20.68 19.98
C LEU A 66 21.84 -20.55 21.39
N GLU A 67 21.04 -20.17 22.39
CA GLU A 67 21.49 -20.07 23.78
C GLU A 67 22.00 -21.41 24.34
N LYS A 68 21.34 -22.51 23.94
CA LYS A 68 21.68 -23.86 24.40
C LYS A 68 22.73 -24.57 23.55
N ASN A 69 23.24 -23.92 22.49
CA ASN A 69 24.07 -24.56 21.46
C ASN A 69 23.43 -25.85 20.90
N GLY A 70 22.11 -25.83 20.70
CA GLY A 70 21.34 -26.95 20.18
C GLY A 70 21.48 -27.14 18.67
N ASP A 71 20.85 -28.19 18.15
CA ASP A 71 20.80 -28.46 16.72
C ASP A 71 19.79 -27.54 16.01
N LEU A 72 20.31 -26.64 15.16
CA LEU A 72 19.52 -25.73 14.35
C LEU A 72 18.56 -26.45 13.40
N LEU A 73 18.88 -27.66 12.95
CA LEU A 73 18.01 -28.42 12.04
C LEU A 73 16.71 -28.87 12.71
N ALA A 74 16.66 -28.90 14.06
CA ALA A 74 15.46 -29.21 14.82
C ALA A 74 14.46 -28.02 14.90
N VAL A 75 14.91 -26.79 14.63
CA VAL A 75 14.05 -25.60 14.68
C VAL A 75 13.26 -25.49 13.38
N LYS A 76 11.94 -25.68 13.40
CA LYS A 76 11.10 -25.54 12.20
C LYS A 76 10.98 -24.09 11.72
N GLY A 77 11.00 -23.90 10.40
CA GLY A 77 10.71 -22.62 9.74
C GLY A 77 11.89 -21.64 9.67
N ILE A 78 13.13 -22.13 9.72
CA ILE A 78 14.33 -21.30 9.55
C ILE A 78 15.13 -21.69 8.32
N ALA A 79 15.92 -20.75 7.83
CA ALA A 79 16.92 -21.02 6.81
C ALA A 79 18.20 -20.23 7.06
N PHE A 80 19.34 -20.76 6.66
CA PHE A 80 20.65 -20.15 6.89
C PHE A 80 21.69 -20.68 5.91
N LEU A 81 22.85 -20.01 5.86
CA LEU A 81 24.03 -20.49 5.13
C LEU A 81 24.98 -21.17 6.11
N GLN A 82 25.37 -22.41 5.81
CA GLN A 82 26.40 -23.13 6.53
C GLN A 82 27.49 -23.54 5.55
N ASN A 83 28.72 -23.03 5.75
CA ASN A 83 29.86 -23.28 4.85
C ASN A 83 29.52 -22.99 3.37
N GLY A 84 28.76 -21.92 3.11
CA GLY A 84 28.30 -21.53 1.75
C GLY A 84 27.11 -22.33 1.21
N ARG A 85 26.71 -23.42 1.88
CA ARG A 85 25.54 -24.22 1.52
C ARG A 85 24.28 -23.62 2.13
N TYR A 86 23.23 -23.51 1.32
CA TYR A 86 21.90 -23.15 1.79
C TYR A 86 21.26 -24.33 2.52
N LEU A 87 20.77 -24.08 3.72
CA LEU A 87 20.00 -25.03 4.53
C LEU A 87 18.67 -24.39 4.90
N GLU A 88 17.61 -25.18 4.76
CA GLU A 88 16.25 -24.86 5.16
C GLU A 88 15.73 -26.01 6.00
N THR A 89 15.12 -25.70 7.14
CA THR A 89 14.54 -26.71 8.04
C THR A 89 13.11 -27.04 7.64
N ALA A 90 12.50 -28.03 8.30
CA ALA A 90 11.11 -28.38 8.06
C ALA A 90 10.20 -27.13 8.18
N ALA A 91 9.27 -26.98 7.24
CA ALA A 91 8.33 -25.87 7.24
C ALA A 91 7.50 -25.85 8.55
N ARG A 92 7.26 -24.66 9.08
CA ARG A 92 6.41 -24.48 10.27
C ARG A 92 4.95 -24.39 9.87
N GLU A 93 4.11 -25.08 10.63
CA GLU A 93 2.66 -25.02 10.48
C GLU A 93 2.13 -23.62 10.87
N PRO A 94 1.16 -23.07 10.13
CA PRO A 94 0.56 -21.79 10.48
C PRO A 94 -0.09 -21.84 11.88
N ILE A 95 0.04 -20.76 12.65
CA ILE A 95 -0.60 -20.63 13.96
C ILE A 95 -2.11 -20.52 13.73
N MET A 96 -2.86 -21.59 14.01
CA MET A 96 -4.29 -21.66 13.69
C MET A 96 -5.17 -20.88 14.67
N ASP A 97 -4.81 -20.96 15.95
CA ASP A 97 -5.49 -20.25 17.03
C ASP A 97 -4.64 -19.03 17.42
N LEU A 98 -5.12 -17.85 17.02
CA LEU A 98 -4.43 -16.59 17.27
C LEU A 98 -4.56 -16.12 18.72
N GLU A 99 -5.46 -16.71 19.52
CA GLU A 99 -5.62 -16.38 20.94
C GLU A 99 -4.46 -16.90 21.79
N GLN A 100 -3.68 -17.86 21.27
CA GLN A 100 -2.46 -18.36 21.92
C GLN A 100 -1.29 -17.36 21.84
N LEU A 101 -1.42 -16.30 21.06
CA LEU A 101 -0.40 -15.27 20.96
C LEU A 101 -0.66 -14.17 22.00
N PRO A 102 0.38 -13.68 22.68
CA PRO A 102 0.22 -12.50 23.53
C PRO A 102 -0.16 -11.29 22.68
N LEU A 103 -0.76 -10.28 23.32
CA LEU A 103 -0.95 -8.99 22.69
C LEU A 103 0.41 -8.39 22.29
N PRO A 104 0.51 -7.68 21.16
CA PRO A 104 1.75 -7.04 20.75
C PRO A 104 2.27 -6.06 21.81
N ASP A 105 3.58 -6.10 22.07
CA ASP A 105 4.25 -5.11 22.91
C ASP A 105 4.50 -3.82 22.11
N TRP A 106 3.47 -2.98 22.05
CA TRP A 106 3.50 -1.69 21.37
C TRP A 106 4.51 -0.70 21.97
N GLU A 107 4.82 -0.84 23.26
CA GLU A 107 5.82 0.00 23.92
C GLU A 107 7.23 -0.44 23.54
N GLY A 108 7.50 -1.74 23.58
CA GLY A 108 8.80 -2.32 23.17
C GLY A 108 9.17 -2.03 21.72
N VAL A 109 8.19 -1.94 20.81
CA VAL A 109 8.44 -1.53 19.40
C VAL A 109 8.52 0.00 19.22
N GLY A 110 8.41 0.79 20.29
CA GLY A 110 8.59 2.23 20.27
C GLY A 110 7.44 3.01 19.63
N LEU A 111 6.19 2.53 19.75
CA LEU A 111 5.02 3.13 19.10
C LEU A 111 4.90 4.63 19.40
N SER A 112 5.16 5.08 20.64
CA SER A 112 5.11 6.50 20.99
C SER A 112 6.02 7.36 20.09
N SER A 113 7.27 6.94 19.87
CA SER A 113 8.21 7.68 19.02
C SER A 113 7.75 7.74 17.57
N TYR A 114 7.13 6.66 17.07
CA TYR A 114 6.54 6.63 15.75
C TYR A 114 5.36 7.62 15.63
N LEU A 115 4.45 7.61 16.60
CA LEU A 115 3.28 8.50 16.63
C LEU A 115 3.66 9.98 16.74
N ASP A 116 4.68 10.32 17.53
CA ASP A 116 5.09 11.72 17.74
C ASP A 116 5.71 12.35 16.48
N LYS A 117 6.22 11.51 15.58
CA LYS A 117 6.77 11.92 14.28
C LYS A 117 5.71 12.04 13.18
N MET A 118 4.50 11.51 13.38
CA MET A 118 3.46 11.53 12.36
C MET A 118 3.02 12.94 12.01
N LYS A 119 2.83 13.20 10.72
CA LYS A 119 2.30 14.46 10.21
C LYS A 119 1.09 14.23 9.31
N PRO A 120 0.09 15.13 9.33
CA PRO A 120 -1.01 15.10 8.37
C PRO A 120 -0.53 15.26 6.91
N SER A 121 0.68 15.77 6.69
CA SER A 121 1.31 15.86 5.38
C SER A 121 1.92 14.55 4.90
N ASP A 122 1.80 13.43 5.60
CA ASP A 122 2.32 12.17 5.10
C ASP A 122 1.46 11.63 3.95
N GLY A 123 2.07 10.89 3.03
CA GLY A 123 1.42 10.37 1.81
C GLY A 123 0.32 9.31 2.07
N LEU A 124 0.07 9.00 3.34
CA LEU A 124 -0.80 7.92 3.80
C LEU A 124 -2.20 8.40 4.23
N GLY A 125 -2.53 9.68 4.00
CA GLY A 125 -3.90 10.18 4.18
C GLY A 125 -4.26 10.50 5.63
N TRP A 126 -3.28 10.93 6.41
CA TRP A 126 -3.40 11.21 7.84
C TRP A 126 -4.00 12.59 8.15
N ASP A 127 -4.39 13.37 7.13
CA ASP A 127 -4.87 14.74 7.26
C ASP A 127 -6.31 14.89 7.78
N LEU A 128 -6.94 13.78 8.17
CA LEU A 128 -8.23 13.77 8.86
C LEU A 128 -8.19 14.60 10.16
N PHE A 129 -7.03 14.62 10.83
CA PHE A 129 -6.74 15.36 12.05
C PHE A 129 -5.48 16.21 11.88
N ASP A 130 -5.32 17.25 12.69
CA ASP A 130 -4.10 18.06 12.70
C ASP A 130 -2.91 17.32 13.36
N PHE A 131 -3.20 16.45 14.32
CA PHE A 131 -2.23 15.63 15.03
C PHE A 131 -2.64 14.16 14.89
N PRO A 132 -2.40 13.54 13.72
CA PRO A 132 -2.74 12.15 13.52
C PRO A 132 -1.90 11.26 14.42
N ARG A 133 -2.56 10.27 15.02
CA ARG A 133 -1.96 9.19 15.78
C ARG A 133 -2.57 7.91 15.27
N GLN A 134 -2.00 7.41 14.16
CA GLN A 134 -2.47 6.23 13.44
C GLN A 134 -1.71 4.99 13.88
N VAL A 135 -2.41 3.86 13.97
CA VAL A 135 -1.78 2.55 14.18
C VAL A 135 -2.33 1.53 13.17
N PRO A 136 -1.47 0.79 12.45
CA PRO A 136 -1.91 -0.36 11.68
C PRO A 136 -2.30 -1.49 12.64
N PHE A 137 -3.42 -2.14 12.36
CA PHE A 137 -4.04 -3.10 13.27
C PHE A 137 -4.54 -4.33 12.51
N LEU A 138 -4.21 -5.52 13.02
CA LEU A 138 -4.62 -6.79 12.47
C LEU A 138 -5.72 -7.44 13.32
N THR A 139 -6.85 -7.73 12.70
CA THR A 139 -7.93 -8.54 13.27
C THR A 139 -7.95 -9.96 12.70
N ALA A 140 -7.30 -10.16 11.55
CA ALA A 140 -7.21 -11.43 10.86
C ALA A 140 -5.88 -11.56 10.07
N ARG A 141 -5.56 -12.79 9.66
CA ARG A 141 -4.38 -13.13 8.86
C ARG A 141 -4.76 -13.91 7.60
N SER A 142 -3.96 -13.71 6.56
CA SER A 142 -4.10 -14.36 5.25
C SER A 142 -5.39 -13.97 4.52
N CYS A 143 -5.52 -14.44 3.29
CA CYS A 143 -6.69 -14.25 2.44
C CYS A 143 -7.08 -15.58 1.78
N LEU A 144 -8.38 -15.86 1.71
CA LEU A 144 -8.92 -17.09 1.09
C LEU A 144 -8.83 -17.08 -0.44
N TYR A 145 -8.58 -15.91 -1.04
CA TYR A 145 -8.54 -15.75 -2.49
C TYR A 145 -7.13 -16.00 -3.04
N SER A 146 -7.04 -16.15 -4.37
CA SER A 146 -5.79 -16.44 -5.07
C SER A 146 -5.67 -15.57 -6.32
N CYS A 147 -5.81 -14.26 -6.15
CA CYS A 147 -5.66 -13.30 -7.25
C CYS A 147 -4.23 -13.42 -7.79
N THR A 148 -4.05 -13.40 -9.12
CA THR A 148 -2.77 -13.73 -9.77
C THR A 148 -1.63 -12.76 -9.42
N PHE A 149 -1.96 -11.52 -9.08
CA PHE A 149 -1.02 -10.46 -8.71
C PHE A 149 -0.73 -10.37 -7.21
N CYS A 150 -1.53 -11.03 -6.37
CA CYS A 150 -1.31 -11.03 -4.92
C CYS A 150 -0.15 -11.97 -4.56
N PHE A 151 0.57 -11.63 -3.50
CA PHE A 151 1.52 -12.51 -2.84
C PHE A 151 1.06 -12.76 -1.41
N HIS A 152 1.23 -13.99 -0.92
CA HIS A 152 0.75 -14.42 0.41
C HIS A 152 1.92 -15.05 1.19
N PRO A 153 2.80 -14.24 1.81
CA PRO A 153 4.06 -14.73 2.38
C PRO A 153 3.89 -15.64 3.59
N ILE A 154 2.71 -15.62 4.23
CA ILE A 154 2.36 -16.45 5.39
C ILE A 154 1.27 -17.49 5.06
N GLY A 155 1.06 -17.77 3.77
CA GLY A 155 0.07 -18.73 3.29
C GLY A 155 -1.35 -18.16 3.20
N LYS A 156 -2.30 -19.05 2.84
CA LYS A 156 -3.70 -18.72 2.48
C LYS A 156 -4.75 -19.19 3.48
N LYS A 157 -4.33 -19.84 4.58
CA LYS A 157 -5.26 -20.29 5.62
C LYS A 157 -5.75 -19.07 6.40
N TYR A 158 -6.98 -18.63 6.12
CA TYR A 158 -7.59 -17.51 6.81
C TYR A 158 -7.86 -17.84 8.27
N ARG A 159 -7.47 -16.92 9.16
CA ARG A 159 -7.59 -17.04 10.60
C ARG A 159 -7.92 -15.67 11.17
N GLN A 160 -8.77 -15.62 12.18
CA GLN A 160 -9.22 -14.39 12.80
C GLN A 160 -9.09 -14.46 14.31
N ARG A 161 -8.89 -13.30 14.93
CA ARG A 161 -8.94 -13.14 16.38
C ARG A 161 -10.39 -13.04 16.85
N SER A 162 -10.65 -13.43 18.08
CA SER A 162 -11.91 -13.10 18.75
C SER A 162 -12.11 -11.57 18.78
N LEU A 163 -13.36 -11.09 18.72
CA LEU A 163 -13.58 -9.65 18.92
C LEU A 163 -13.18 -9.23 20.34
N ASP A 164 -13.24 -10.12 21.32
CA ASP A 164 -12.79 -9.81 22.68
C ASP A 164 -11.30 -9.49 22.75
N SER A 165 -10.44 -10.31 22.14
CA SER A 165 -9.02 -10.02 22.01
C SER A 165 -8.75 -8.72 21.24
N VAL A 166 -9.47 -8.50 20.13
CA VAL A 166 -9.37 -7.27 19.32
C VAL A 166 -9.71 -6.03 20.17
N PHE A 167 -10.84 -6.04 20.87
CA PHE A 167 -11.31 -4.88 21.63
C PHE A 167 -10.53 -4.66 22.92
N GLN A 168 -9.99 -5.72 23.54
CA GLN A 168 -9.05 -5.62 24.65
C GLN A 168 -7.80 -4.84 24.22
N GLU A 169 -7.19 -5.22 23.09
CA GLU A 169 -6.01 -4.53 22.58
C GLU A 169 -6.32 -3.09 22.16
N LEU A 170 -7.43 -2.86 21.43
CA LEU A 170 -7.84 -1.51 21.02
C LEU A 170 -8.03 -0.59 22.23
N GLU A 171 -8.66 -1.07 23.30
CA GLU A 171 -8.85 -0.28 24.53
C GLU A 171 -7.51 0.09 25.19
N ILE A 172 -6.56 -0.85 25.26
CA ILE A 172 -5.20 -0.60 25.77
C ILE A 172 -4.49 0.45 24.92
N ILE A 173 -4.43 0.27 23.60
CA ILE A 173 -3.61 1.16 22.76
C ILE A 173 -4.23 2.55 22.60
N ILE A 174 -5.56 2.65 22.49
CA ILE A 174 -6.24 3.95 22.37
C ILE A 174 -6.05 4.74 23.66
N SER A 175 -6.27 4.13 24.82
CA SER A 175 -6.15 4.80 26.12
C SER A 175 -4.71 5.25 26.41
N LYS A 176 -3.72 4.36 26.20
CA LYS A 176 -2.30 4.57 26.51
C LYS A 176 -1.62 5.51 25.52
N PHE A 177 -1.81 5.31 24.22
CA PHE A 177 -1.08 6.03 23.18
C PHE A 177 -1.88 7.16 22.52
N LYS A 178 -3.12 7.42 22.97
CA LYS A 178 -4.02 8.47 22.46
C LYS A 178 -4.28 8.34 20.96
N ILE A 179 -4.46 7.10 20.51
CA ILE A 179 -4.73 6.79 19.10
C ILE A 179 -6.04 7.46 18.67
N ASN A 180 -6.02 8.06 17.48
CA ASN A 180 -7.22 8.66 16.87
C ASN A 180 -7.55 8.08 15.49
N ILE A 181 -6.67 7.27 14.90
CA ILE A 181 -6.92 6.54 13.65
C ILE A 181 -6.48 5.07 13.80
N ILE A 182 -7.41 4.15 13.57
CA ILE A 182 -7.12 2.71 13.43
C ILE A 182 -7.13 2.36 11.94
N GLU A 183 -6.04 1.79 11.45
CA GLU A 183 -5.95 1.26 10.09
C GLU A 183 -6.07 -0.26 10.17
N ILE A 184 -7.21 -0.81 9.73
CA ILE A 184 -7.37 -2.27 9.66
C ILE A 184 -6.66 -2.78 8.40
N VAL A 185 -5.50 -3.39 8.59
CA VAL A 185 -4.59 -3.88 7.53
C VAL A 185 -4.78 -5.36 7.21
N ASP A 186 -5.92 -5.94 7.59
CA ASP A 186 -6.24 -7.32 7.24
C ASP A 186 -6.22 -7.51 5.72
N GLU A 187 -5.61 -8.60 5.23
CA GLU A 187 -5.68 -8.95 3.81
C GLU A 187 -7.13 -9.17 3.34
N LEU A 188 -8.02 -9.53 4.28
CA LEU A 188 -9.45 -9.72 4.05
C LEU A 188 -10.28 -9.50 5.32
N PHE A 189 -10.67 -8.26 5.58
CA PHE A 189 -11.51 -7.90 6.73
C PHE A 189 -12.98 -8.36 6.61
N SER A 190 -13.51 -8.38 5.38
CA SER A 190 -14.95 -8.52 5.09
C SER A 190 -15.39 -9.95 4.74
N VAL A 191 -14.72 -10.97 5.29
CA VAL A 191 -15.13 -12.38 5.08
C VAL A 191 -16.53 -12.63 5.60
N ASP A 192 -16.79 -12.16 6.83
CA ASP A 192 -18.05 -12.38 7.54
C ASP A 192 -18.71 -11.03 7.85
N ILE A 193 -19.85 -10.79 7.19
CA ILE A 193 -20.61 -9.56 7.37
C ILE A 193 -21.13 -9.44 8.80
N VAL A 194 -21.54 -10.56 9.45
CA VAL A 194 -22.06 -10.55 10.82
C VAL A 194 -20.99 -10.02 11.77
N ARG A 195 -19.78 -10.54 11.65
CA ARG A 195 -18.61 -10.05 12.38
C ARG A 195 -18.32 -8.56 12.12
N VAL A 196 -18.40 -8.11 10.86
CA VAL A 196 -18.20 -6.68 10.54
C VAL A 196 -19.24 -5.80 11.24
N LYS A 197 -20.51 -6.22 11.26
CA LYS A 197 -21.58 -5.50 11.97
C LYS A 197 -21.31 -5.44 13.47
N GLU A 198 -20.92 -6.58 14.08
CA GLU A 198 -20.58 -6.63 15.50
C GLU A 198 -19.37 -5.75 15.83
N PHE A 199 -18.34 -5.77 15.00
CA PHE A 199 -17.18 -4.87 15.12
C PHE A 199 -17.62 -3.40 15.10
N CYS A 200 -18.48 -2.99 14.15
CA CYS A 200 -18.98 -1.62 14.08
C CYS A 200 -19.72 -1.21 15.37
N LEU A 201 -20.59 -2.07 15.89
CA LEU A 201 -21.36 -1.80 17.11
C LEU A 201 -20.44 -1.66 18.34
N ARG A 202 -19.48 -2.58 18.50
CA ARG A 202 -18.50 -2.55 19.61
C ARG A 202 -17.55 -1.37 19.50
N PHE A 203 -17.08 -1.05 18.29
CA PHE A 203 -16.20 0.10 18.05
C PHE A 203 -16.89 1.42 18.38
N ARG A 204 -18.17 1.57 18.03
CA ARG A 204 -18.95 2.74 18.42
C ARG A 204 -18.99 2.92 19.95
N GLY A 205 -19.22 1.83 20.69
CA GLY A 205 -19.21 1.84 22.15
C GLY A 205 -17.83 2.16 22.74
N LEU A 206 -16.77 1.56 22.20
CA LEU A 206 -15.40 1.81 22.63
C LEU A 206 -14.98 3.27 22.37
N ALA A 207 -15.21 3.78 21.15
CA ALA A 207 -14.83 5.14 20.78
C ALA A 207 -15.53 6.20 21.62
N ALA A 208 -16.77 5.93 22.08
CA ALA A 208 -17.52 6.83 22.97
C ALA A 208 -16.94 6.95 24.38
N LYS A 209 -16.02 6.07 24.79
CA LYS A 209 -15.33 6.14 26.10
C LYS A 209 -14.27 7.25 26.17
N PHE A 210 -13.90 7.87 25.06
CA PHE A 210 -12.78 8.81 24.97
C PHE A 210 -13.25 10.21 24.60
N ASP A 211 -12.65 11.23 25.21
CA ASP A 211 -12.98 12.65 24.96
C ASP A 211 -12.40 13.20 23.63
N TRP A 212 -11.76 12.35 22.83
CA TRP A 212 -11.25 12.69 21.50
C TRP A 212 -11.82 11.73 20.44
N PRO A 213 -11.96 12.18 19.19
CA PRO A 213 -12.49 11.34 18.13
C PRO A 213 -11.51 10.20 17.81
N VAL A 214 -12.02 8.97 17.85
CA VAL A 214 -11.33 7.79 17.31
C VAL A 214 -12.05 7.37 16.03
N LYS A 215 -11.29 7.23 14.94
CA LYS A 215 -11.79 6.87 13.62
C LYS A 215 -11.05 5.64 13.11
N TRP A 216 -11.63 4.99 12.12
CA TRP A 216 -11.00 3.83 11.53
C TRP A 216 -11.24 3.75 10.02
N TRP A 217 -10.44 2.94 9.35
CA TRP A 217 -10.65 2.60 7.95
C TRP A 217 -10.18 1.18 7.68
N CYS A 218 -10.64 0.60 6.57
CA CYS A 218 -10.30 -0.76 6.21
C CYS A 218 -10.26 -0.97 4.69
N GLN A 219 -9.80 -2.17 4.32
CA GLN A 219 -9.85 -2.67 2.95
C GLN A 219 -10.88 -3.80 2.86
N ILE A 220 -11.79 -3.72 1.89
CA ILE A 220 -12.81 -4.75 1.65
C ILE A 220 -12.95 -5.09 0.17
N ARG A 221 -13.52 -6.26 -0.09
CA ARG A 221 -13.91 -6.65 -1.45
C ARG A 221 -15.33 -6.16 -1.74
N VAL A 222 -15.63 -5.97 -3.02
CA VAL A 222 -16.94 -5.42 -3.45
C VAL A 222 -18.08 -6.44 -3.41
N ASP A 223 -17.79 -7.74 -3.39
CA ASP A 223 -18.79 -8.80 -3.53
C ASP A 223 -19.76 -8.92 -2.34
N LYS A 224 -19.42 -8.33 -1.19
CA LYS A 224 -20.21 -8.36 0.05
C LYS A 224 -20.74 -7.00 0.49
N VAL A 225 -20.58 -5.97 -0.33
CA VAL A 225 -20.96 -4.59 0.03
C VAL A 225 -22.46 -4.39 -0.06
N THR A 226 -23.05 -3.95 1.05
CA THR A 226 -24.48 -3.59 1.16
C THR A 226 -24.64 -2.19 1.75
N ASP A 227 -25.81 -1.56 1.55
CA ASP A 227 -26.08 -0.22 2.12
C ASP A 227 -26.09 -0.23 3.65
N GLU A 228 -26.65 -1.29 4.25
CA GLU A 228 -26.69 -1.51 5.70
C GLU A 228 -25.27 -1.60 6.28
N MET A 229 -24.40 -2.42 5.67
CA MET A 229 -23.01 -2.56 6.11
C MET A 229 -22.29 -1.20 6.08
N LEU A 230 -22.41 -0.44 4.98
CA LEU A 230 -21.78 0.87 4.88
C LEU A 230 -22.35 1.90 5.87
N SER A 231 -23.64 1.81 6.19
CA SER A 231 -24.27 2.67 7.21
C SER A 231 -23.68 2.39 8.59
N LEU A 232 -23.57 1.12 8.98
CA LEU A 232 -22.96 0.72 10.25
C LEU A 232 -21.48 1.12 10.34
N MET A 233 -20.75 1.00 9.23
CA MET A 233 -19.37 1.47 9.14
C MET A 233 -19.29 2.98 9.37
N GLU A 234 -20.09 3.77 8.66
CA GLU A 234 -20.15 5.23 8.84
C GLU A 234 -20.49 5.63 10.29
N GLU A 235 -21.53 5.03 10.86
CA GLU A 235 -22.01 5.31 12.23
C GLU A 235 -20.97 4.94 13.30
N SER A 236 -20.20 3.87 13.08
CA SER A 236 -19.12 3.48 13.98
C SER A 236 -17.86 4.34 13.86
N GLY A 237 -17.85 5.33 12.95
CA GLY A 237 -16.71 6.21 12.75
C GLY A 237 -15.70 5.72 11.72
N CYS A 238 -16.08 4.77 10.86
CA CYS A 238 -15.33 4.52 9.64
C CYS A 238 -15.34 5.79 8.79
N PHE A 239 -14.20 6.23 8.27
CA PHE A 239 -14.13 7.42 7.42
C PHE A 239 -13.69 7.13 5.99
N LEU A 240 -13.13 5.94 5.74
CA LEU A 240 -12.60 5.52 4.46
C LEU A 240 -12.83 4.02 4.27
N VAL A 241 -13.32 3.66 3.09
CA VAL A 241 -13.37 2.28 2.63
C VAL A 241 -12.52 2.15 1.38
N SER A 242 -11.53 1.27 1.45
CA SER A 242 -10.64 0.94 0.34
C SER A 242 -11.12 -0.35 -0.34
N TYR A 243 -11.25 -0.32 -1.66
CA TYR A 243 -11.76 -1.39 -2.49
C TYR A 243 -10.73 -1.81 -3.53
N GLY A 244 -10.47 -3.12 -3.58
CA GLY A 244 -9.74 -3.73 -4.70
C GLY A 244 -10.67 -3.97 -5.89
N PHE A 245 -10.84 -2.96 -6.75
CA PHE A 245 -11.61 -3.07 -8.00
C PHE A 245 -10.79 -3.75 -9.10
N GLU A 246 -9.52 -3.35 -9.22
CA GLU A 246 -8.47 -3.84 -10.13
C GLU A 246 -8.74 -3.62 -11.62
N SER A 247 -9.92 -3.97 -12.12
CA SER A 247 -10.36 -3.66 -13.48
C SER A 247 -11.88 -3.52 -13.53
N TYR A 248 -12.39 -2.78 -14.51
CA TYR A 248 -13.82 -2.78 -14.85
C TYR A 248 -14.13 -3.81 -15.96
N SER A 249 -13.12 -4.35 -16.62
CA SER A 249 -13.31 -5.35 -17.67
C SER A 249 -13.51 -6.73 -17.06
N GLU A 250 -14.63 -7.39 -17.40
CA GLU A 250 -14.90 -8.74 -16.92
C GLU A 250 -13.83 -9.75 -17.38
N ARG A 251 -13.30 -9.59 -18.61
CA ARG A 251 -12.20 -10.41 -19.15
C ARG A 251 -10.97 -10.35 -18.23
N VAL A 252 -10.55 -9.14 -17.88
CA VAL A 252 -9.38 -8.91 -17.03
C VAL A 252 -9.62 -9.40 -15.60
N LEU A 253 -10.81 -9.14 -15.04
CA LEU A 253 -11.18 -9.63 -13.71
C LEU A 253 -11.14 -11.16 -13.60
N ARG A 254 -11.58 -11.87 -14.65
CA ARG A 254 -11.48 -13.34 -14.76
C ARG A 254 -10.02 -13.80 -14.86
N SER A 255 -9.20 -13.15 -15.70
CA SER A 255 -7.77 -13.44 -15.82
C SER A 255 -7.02 -13.26 -14.49
N MET A 256 -7.35 -12.20 -13.75
CA MET A 256 -6.81 -11.93 -12.41
C MET A 256 -7.30 -12.91 -11.34
N LYS A 257 -8.28 -13.78 -11.62
CA LYS A 257 -9.00 -14.61 -10.65
C LYS A 257 -9.59 -13.80 -9.50
N LYS A 258 -10.03 -12.56 -9.78
CA LYS A 258 -10.51 -11.64 -8.76
C LYS A 258 -11.89 -12.04 -8.22
N ASN A 259 -12.69 -12.74 -9.04
CA ASN A 259 -14.02 -13.25 -8.71
C ASN A 259 -14.98 -12.14 -8.24
N ILE A 260 -15.04 -11.04 -8.99
CA ILE A 260 -16.02 -9.95 -8.84
C ILE A 260 -16.52 -9.52 -10.22
N SER A 261 -17.61 -8.76 -10.29
CA SER A 261 -18.18 -8.24 -11.54
C SER A 261 -18.11 -6.70 -11.64
N PRO A 262 -18.19 -6.15 -12.86
CA PRO A 262 -18.31 -4.70 -13.06
C PRO A 262 -19.53 -4.10 -12.34
N SER A 263 -20.67 -4.81 -12.35
CA SER A 263 -21.90 -4.39 -11.66
C SER A 263 -21.74 -4.27 -10.13
N GLN A 264 -20.95 -5.15 -9.51
CA GLN A 264 -20.61 -5.05 -8.08
C GLN A 264 -19.76 -3.82 -7.81
N ILE A 265 -18.82 -3.47 -8.69
CA ILE A 265 -18.01 -2.25 -8.60
C ILE A 265 -18.93 -1.02 -8.71
N GLU A 266 -19.83 -0.99 -9.69
CA GLU A 266 -20.80 0.12 -9.85
C GLU A 266 -21.64 0.31 -8.59
N ASN A 267 -22.16 -0.79 -8.03
CA ASN A 267 -22.96 -0.78 -6.82
C ASN A 267 -22.17 -0.25 -5.62
N ALA A 268 -20.95 -0.75 -5.40
CA ALA A 268 -20.09 -0.29 -4.31
C ALA A 268 -19.78 1.22 -4.41
N VAL A 269 -19.48 1.72 -5.62
CA VAL A 269 -19.26 3.16 -5.84
C VAL A 269 -20.52 3.97 -5.54
N LYS A 270 -21.68 3.54 -6.08
CA LYS A 270 -22.97 4.22 -5.89
C LYS A 270 -23.38 4.28 -4.42
N LEU A 271 -23.30 3.16 -3.69
CA LEU A 271 -23.68 3.10 -2.28
C LEU A 271 -22.74 3.95 -1.42
N THR A 272 -21.42 3.80 -1.60
CA THR A 272 -20.44 4.57 -0.81
C THR A 272 -20.58 6.07 -1.00
N GLN A 273 -20.86 6.54 -2.23
CA GLN A 273 -21.02 7.97 -2.52
C GLN A 273 -22.23 8.63 -1.86
N ARG A 274 -23.22 7.84 -1.42
CA ARG A 274 -24.42 8.33 -0.70
C ARG A 274 -24.16 8.53 0.80
N LYS A 275 -23.08 7.97 1.32
CA LYS A 275 -22.68 8.02 2.72
C LYS A 275 -21.61 9.09 2.93
N ARG A 276 -21.36 9.51 4.17
CA ARG A 276 -20.20 10.35 4.54
C ARG A 276 -18.93 9.50 4.68
N LEU A 277 -18.69 8.64 3.70
CA LEU A 277 -17.51 7.79 3.61
C LEU A 277 -16.63 8.24 2.44
N SER A 278 -15.33 8.20 2.69
CA SER A 278 -14.37 8.29 1.59
C SER A 278 -14.30 6.96 0.87
N LEU A 279 -14.19 7.01 -0.45
CA LEU A 279 -13.91 5.82 -1.26
C LEU A 279 -12.47 5.88 -1.76
N GLN A 280 -11.77 4.75 -1.63
CA GLN A 280 -10.55 4.47 -2.37
C GLN A 280 -10.73 3.23 -3.21
N GLY A 281 -10.97 3.39 -4.51
CA GLY A 281 -10.84 2.27 -5.45
C GLY A 281 -9.44 2.23 -6.02
N ASN A 282 -8.97 1.06 -6.46
CA ASN A 282 -7.77 0.95 -7.27
C ASN A 282 -8.10 0.25 -8.58
N PHE A 283 -7.70 0.82 -9.71
CA PHE A 283 -7.59 0.11 -10.98
C PHE A 283 -6.11 -0.07 -11.30
N ILE A 284 -5.72 -1.28 -11.65
CA ILE A 284 -4.35 -1.65 -12.02
C ILE A 284 -4.36 -2.20 -13.44
N PHE A 285 -3.64 -1.53 -14.33
CA PHE A 285 -3.55 -1.94 -15.74
C PHE A 285 -2.32 -2.81 -15.98
N GLY A 286 -2.38 -3.64 -17.02
CA GLY A 286 -1.22 -4.39 -17.49
C GLY A 286 -1.31 -5.90 -17.25
N ASP A 287 -2.49 -6.43 -16.93
CA ASP A 287 -2.71 -7.86 -16.82
C ASP A 287 -2.51 -8.59 -18.17
N ARG A 288 -2.32 -9.90 -18.13
CA ARG A 288 -2.11 -10.74 -19.31
C ARG A 288 -3.26 -10.75 -20.30
N ALA A 289 -4.48 -10.49 -19.85
CA ALA A 289 -5.65 -10.42 -20.72
C ALA A 289 -6.01 -8.99 -21.15
N GLU A 290 -5.14 -8.02 -20.85
CA GLU A 290 -5.36 -6.60 -21.16
C GLU A 290 -5.21 -6.34 -22.66
N THR A 291 -6.24 -5.71 -23.25
CA THR A 291 -6.28 -5.22 -24.63
C THR A 291 -6.67 -3.73 -24.64
N PHE A 292 -6.73 -3.08 -25.80
CA PHE A 292 -7.16 -1.69 -25.88
C PHE A 292 -8.62 -1.50 -25.46
N GLU A 293 -9.46 -2.48 -25.76
CA GLU A 293 -10.87 -2.51 -25.43
C GLU A 293 -11.04 -2.58 -23.91
N THR A 294 -10.36 -3.51 -23.23
CA THR A 294 -10.44 -3.66 -21.77
C THR A 294 -9.90 -2.44 -21.00
N VAL A 295 -8.83 -1.83 -21.53
CA VAL A 295 -8.31 -0.55 -21.05
C VAL A 295 -9.37 0.53 -21.18
N SER A 296 -10.05 0.59 -22.33
CA SER A 296 -11.05 1.61 -22.62
C SER A 296 -12.27 1.48 -21.71
N GLU A 297 -12.79 0.27 -21.52
CA GLU A 297 -13.87 -0.04 -20.58
C GLU A 297 -13.57 0.51 -19.17
N THR A 298 -12.37 0.21 -18.65
CA THR A 298 -11.95 0.64 -17.31
C THR A 298 -11.72 2.14 -17.24
N MET A 299 -11.08 2.73 -18.25
CA MET A 299 -10.82 4.16 -18.31
C MET A 299 -12.09 5.00 -18.44
N GLU A 300 -13.10 4.52 -19.18
CA GLU A 300 -14.39 5.19 -19.31
C GLU A 300 -15.17 5.20 -18.00
N PHE A 301 -15.30 4.04 -17.37
CA PHE A 301 -15.92 3.95 -16.04
C PHE A 301 -15.21 4.85 -15.02
N TRP A 302 -13.88 4.85 -15.03
CA TRP A 302 -13.09 5.72 -14.16
C TRP A 302 -13.33 7.21 -14.44
N LYS A 303 -13.34 7.65 -15.70
CA LYS A 303 -13.59 9.07 -16.06
C LYS A 303 -14.97 9.54 -15.61
N LYS A 304 -15.99 8.69 -15.75
CA LYS A 304 -17.36 8.93 -15.27
C LYS A 304 -17.38 9.09 -13.75
N ASN A 305 -16.55 8.32 -13.05
CA ASN A 305 -16.47 8.29 -11.59
C ASN A 305 -15.22 8.99 -11.00
N ARG A 306 -14.56 9.89 -11.73
CA ARG A 306 -13.27 10.51 -11.33
C ARG A 306 -13.30 11.26 -9.99
N LYS A 307 -14.49 11.65 -9.53
CA LYS A 307 -14.72 12.33 -8.24
C LYS A 307 -14.86 11.35 -7.06
N ALA A 308 -14.87 10.05 -7.31
CA ALA A 308 -15.08 9.01 -6.30
C ALA A 308 -13.83 8.72 -5.47
N GLY A 309 -12.63 9.10 -5.93
CA GLY A 309 -11.38 8.74 -5.27
C GLY A 309 -10.80 7.39 -5.72
N ILE A 310 -11.02 7.02 -6.98
CA ILE A 310 -10.43 5.83 -7.59
C ILE A 310 -9.03 6.17 -8.11
N LEU A 311 -8.03 5.43 -7.67
CA LEU A 311 -6.64 5.55 -8.08
C LEU A 311 -6.36 4.67 -9.30
N LEU A 312 -5.42 5.11 -10.13
CA LEU A 312 -4.93 4.35 -11.27
C LEU A 312 -3.48 3.95 -11.03
N GLY A 313 -3.20 2.67 -11.20
CA GLY A 313 -1.89 2.06 -11.05
C GLY A 313 -1.57 1.12 -12.21
N ILE A 314 -0.39 0.52 -12.14
CA ILE A 314 0.07 -0.51 -13.05
C ILE A 314 0.36 -1.75 -12.21
N ILE A 315 0.00 -2.91 -12.75
CA ILE A 315 0.23 -4.18 -12.10
C ILE A 315 1.75 -4.42 -11.93
N LEU A 316 2.14 -4.94 -10.78
CA LEU A 316 3.53 -5.27 -10.46
C LEU A 316 3.63 -6.76 -10.17
N PRO A 317 4.56 -7.51 -10.79
CA PRO A 317 4.77 -8.91 -10.49
C PRO A 317 5.55 -9.04 -9.18
N LEU A 318 4.83 -8.98 -8.05
CA LEU A 318 5.42 -9.06 -6.71
C LEU A 318 6.02 -10.46 -6.46
N PRO A 319 7.17 -10.58 -5.78
CA PRO A 319 7.78 -11.88 -5.46
C PRO A 319 6.76 -12.85 -4.84
N ASN A 320 6.84 -14.12 -5.23
CA ASN A 320 5.91 -15.18 -4.81
C ASN A 320 4.45 -15.06 -5.32
N SER A 321 4.12 -14.08 -6.16
CA SER A 321 2.84 -14.06 -6.89
C SER A 321 2.85 -14.98 -8.12
N ASP A 322 1.67 -15.37 -8.61
CA ASP A 322 1.53 -16.16 -9.85
C ASP A 322 2.14 -15.43 -11.05
N LEU A 323 1.90 -14.11 -11.14
CA LEU A 323 2.48 -13.27 -12.19
C LEU A 323 4.00 -13.22 -12.15
N TYR A 324 4.58 -13.13 -10.96
CA TYR A 324 6.03 -13.16 -10.83
C TYR A 324 6.61 -14.52 -11.27
N GLN A 325 5.98 -15.64 -10.87
CA GLN A 325 6.39 -16.96 -11.34
C GLN A 325 6.24 -17.12 -12.86
N TYR A 326 5.19 -16.52 -13.44
CA TYR A 326 5.03 -16.43 -14.89
C TYR A 326 6.19 -15.67 -15.55
N CYS A 327 6.56 -14.50 -15.02
CA CYS A 327 7.67 -13.70 -15.53
C CYS A 327 9.02 -14.45 -15.50
N LEU A 328 9.28 -15.21 -14.43
CA LEU A 328 10.48 -16.06 -14.34
C LEU A 328 10.48 -17.14 -15.42
N ARG A 329 9.38 -17.90 -15.56
CA ARG A 329 9.27 -18.97 -16.56
C ARG A 329 9.42 -18.48 -18.00
N LYS A 330 8.97 -17.25 -18.27
CA LYS A 330 9.07 -16.61 -19.59
C LYS A 330 10.39 -15.89 -19.83
N GLY A 331 11.30 -15.86 -18.85
CA GLY A 331 12.57 -15.13 -18.97
C GLY A 331 12.42 -13.60 -18.99
N LEU A 332 11.25 -13.08 -18.60
CA LEU A 332 11.00 -11.64 -18.48
C LEU A 332 11.70 -11.04 -17.26
N ILE A 333 11.91 -11.86 -16.22
CA ILE A 333 12.78 -11.55 -15.09
C ILE A 333 13.97 -12.49 -15.17
N GLN A 334 15.11 -11.98 -15.65
CA GLN A 334 16.34 -12.77 -15.77
C GLN A 334 17.14 -12.82 -14.47
N ASN A 335 17.17 -11.71 -13.72
CA ASN A 335 17.86 -11.63 -12.44
C ASN A 335 16.85 -11.24 -11.33
N PRO A 336 16.35 -12.24 -10.57
CA PRO A 336 15.38 -12.03 -9.49
C PRO A 336 15.82 -11.01 -8.45
N ILE A 337 17.08 -11.07 -8.01
CA ILE A 337 17.59 -10.17 -6.95
C ILE A 337 17.68 -8.73 -7.44
N LYS A 338 18.25 -8.53 -8.63
CA LYS A 338 18.30 -7.21 -9.25
C LYS A 338 16.88 -6.66 -9.50
N PHE A 339 15.95 -7.54 -9.86
CA PHE A 339 14.54 -7.18 -10.01
C PHE A 339 13.95 -6.69 -8.69
N ILE A 340 14.05 -7.49 -7.62
CA ILE A 340 13.54 -7.14 -6.29
C ILE A 340 14.16 -5.82 -5.78
N GLU A 341 15.45 -5.63 -5.98
CA GLU A 341 16.18 -4.48 -5.49
C GLU A 341 15.88 -3.16 -6.25
N ASN A 342 15.75 -3.25 -7.58
CA ASN A 342 15.85 -2.08 -8.45
C ASN A 342 14.74 -1.96 -9.49
N HIS A 343 14.07 -3.05 -9.84
CA HIS A 343 13.15 -3.08 -10.99
C HIS A 343 11.73 -3.53 -10.64
N MET A 344 11.42 -3.83 -9.37
CA MET A 344 10.07 -4.23 -8.96
C MET A 344 9.02 -3.16 -9.27
N TRP A 345 9.44 -1.89 -9.32
CA TRP A 345 8.61 -0.74 -9.66
C TRP A 345 8.54 -0.44 -11.17
N ASN A 346 9.28 -1.19 -11.99
CA ASN A 346 9.26 -1.02 -13.44
C ASN A 346 8.17 -1.93 -14.03
N PRO A 347 7.23 -1.36 -14.80
CA PRO A 347 6.24 -2.15 -15.51
C PRO A 347 6.90 -3.16 -16.45
N ILE A 348 6.39 -4.38 -16.46
CA ILE A 348 6.70 -5.39 -17.47
C ILE A 348 5.48 -5.47 -18.39
N ASN A 349 5.69 -5.44 -19.71
CA ASN A 349 4.60 -5.66 -20.64
C ASN A 349 4.17 -7.13 -20.57
N LEU A 350 3.06 -7.39 -19.86
CA LEU A 350 2.44 -8.71 -19.77
C LEU A 350 1.22 -8.82 -20.68
N THR A 351 0.79 -7.71 -21.27
CA THR A 351 -0.47 -7.55 -21.97
C THR A 351 -0.46 -8.20 -23.36
N GLU A 352 -1.62 -8.23 -24.01
CA GLU A 352 -1.72 -8.59 -25.42
C GLU A 352 -1.31 -7.43 -26.36
N LEU A 353 -0.97 -6.26 -25.79
CA LEU A 353 -0.54 -5.09 -26.54
C LEU A 353 0.93 -5.22 -26.95
N GLY A 354 1.26 -4.72 -28.14
CA GLY A 354 2.64 -4.47 -28.53
C GLY A 354 3.31 -3.43 -27.62
N ASP A 355 4.64 -3.43 -27.56
CA ASP A 355 5.39 -2.56 -26.63
C ASP A 355 5.11 -1.07 -26.79
N TRP A 356 4.86 -0.61 -28.02
CA TRP A 356 4.46 0.78 -28.31
C TRP A 356 3.12 1.13 -27.69
N ASP A 357 2.16 0.21 -27.78
CA ASP A 357 0.80 0.39 -27.27
C ASP A 357 0.76 0.26 -25.75
N PHE A 358 1.56 -0.63 -25.18
CA PHE A 358 1.78 -0.69 -23.74
C PHE A 358 2.41 0.59 -23.20
N ALA A 359 3.46 1.12 -23.86
CA ALA A 359 4.06 2.41 -23.49
C ALA A 359 3.04 3.55 -23.57
N ARG A 360 2.16 3.53 -24.58
CA ARG A 360 1.04 4.47 -24.70
C ARG A 360 0.05 4.33 -23.55
N LEU A 361 -0.30 3.11 -23.13
CA LEU A 361 -1.12 2.84 -21.96
C LEU A 361 -0.51 3.43 -20.68
N LEU A 362 0.78 3.18 -20.42
CA LEU A 362 1.49 3.73 -19.26
C LEU A 362 1.41 5.27 -19.24
N HIS A 363 1.61 5.89 -20.41
CA HIS A 363 1.50 7.33 -20.58
C HIS A 363 0.06 7.83 -20.37
N MET A 364 -0.94 7.13 -20.92
CA MET A 364 -2.36 7.45 -20.74
C MET A 364 -2.76 7.45 -19.26
N VAL A 365 -2.36 6.41 -18.51
CA VAL A 365 -2.61 6.30 -17.05
C VAL A 365 -1.96 7.47 -16.31
N LYS A 366 -0.70 7.78 -16.63
CA LYS A 366 0.02 8.91 -16.03
C LYS A 366 -0.66 10.26 -16.30
N ILE A 367 -1.03 10.52 -17.55
CA ILE A 367 -1.69 11.77 -17.95
C ILE A 367 -3.10 11.86 -17.37
N ALA A 368 -3.83 10.75 -17.26
CA ALA A 368 -5.17 10.75 -16.67
C ALA A 368 -5.13 11.20 -15.20
N ARG A 369 -4.16 10.73 -14.41
CA ARG A 369 -3.94 11.16 -13.02
C ARG A 369 -3.62 12.65 -12.91
N LEU A 370 -3.00 13.25 -13.92
CA LEU A 370 -2.79 14.70 -13.93
C LEU A 370 -4.04 15.45 -14.39
N LYS A 371 -4.66 15.02 -15.48
CA LYS A 371 -5.72 15.76 -16.18
C LYS A 371 -7.04 15.77 -15.43
N TYR A 372 -7.45 14.63 -14.86
CA TYR A 372 -8.82 14.46 -14.35
C TYR A 372 -8.94 14.53 -12.83
N CYS A 373 -7.83 14.70 -12.10
CA CYS A 373 -7.85 14.89 -10.66
C CYS A 373 -8.59 16.17 -10.27
N VAL A 374 -9.44 16.06 -9.25
CA VAL A 374 -10.15 17.20 -8.67
C VAL A 374 -9.17 18.03 -7.86
N ARG A 375 -9.09 19.33 -8.17
CA ARG A 375 -8.17 20.26 -7.52
C ARG A 375 -8.90 21.45 -6.91
N ALA A 376 -8.33 21.97 -5.84
CA ALA A 376 -8.64 23.28 -5.29
C ALA A 376 -7.33 24.04 -5.08
N ILE A 377 -7.35 25.33 -5.37
CA ILE A 377 -6.22 26.22 -5.10
C ILE A 377 -6.31 26.59 -3.61
N PRO A 378 -5.27 26.31 -2.80
CA PRO A 378 -5.24 26.75 -1.42
C PRO A 378 -5.34 28.28 -1.33
N GLN A 379 -6.05 28.77 -0.32
CA GLN A 379 -6.08 30.19 0.03
C GLN A 379 -4.78 30.61 0.72
N GLU A 380 -4.20 29.70 1.50
CA GLU A 380 -2.98 29.92 2.27
C GLU A 380 -2.18 28.61 2.36
N VAL A 381 -0.87 28.72 2.21
CA VAL A 381 0.08 27.61 2.40
C VAL A 381 1.30 28.18 3.11
N THR A 382 1.56 27.69 4.31
CA THR A 382 2.80 27.93 5.06
C THR A 382 3.43 26.59 5.40
N ARG A 383 4.63 26.57 6.00
CA ARG A 383 5.30 25.31 6.37
C ARG A 383 4.42 24.37 7.21
N ASN A 384 3.55 24.94 8.06
CA ASN A 384 2.75 24.19 9.04
C ASN A 384 1.24 24.32 8.87
N LEU A 385 0.78 24.97 7.81
CA LEU A 385 -0.63 25.32 7.62
C LEU A 385 -1.02 25.23 6.14
N VAL A 386 -2.16 24.60 5.88
CA VAL A 386 -2.82 24.63 4.57
C VAL A 386 -4.27 25.03 4.78
N VAL A 387 -4.71 26.09 4.10
CA VAL A 387 -6.11 26.52 4.09
C VAL A 387 -6.66 26.37 2.69
N VAL A 388 -7.77 25.64 2.55
CA VAL A 388 -8.38 25.40 1.24
C VAL A 388 -9.89 25.28 1.34
N VAL A 389 -10.60 25.79 0.33
CA VAL A 389 -12.04 25.61 0.21
C VAL A 389 -12.31 24.31 -0.53
N CYS A 390 -13.07 23.41 0.10
CA CYS A 390 -13.40 22.13 -0.49
C CYS A 390 -14.16 22.32 -1.82
N PRO A 391 -13.72 21.71 -2.93
CA PRO A 391 -14.37 21.89 -4.23
C PRO A 391 -15.76 21.25 -4.29
N PHE A 392 -16.06 20.32 -3.37
CA PHE A 392 -17.32 19.59 -3.30
C PHE A 392 -18.36 20.28 -2.42
N CYS A 393 -18.10 20.40 -1.11
CA CYS A 393 -19.09 20.96 -0.16
C CYS A 393 -18.89 22.44 0.16
N LYS A 394 -17.90 23.10 -0.46
CA LYS A 394 -17.59 24.53 -0.32
C LYS A 394 -17.20 24.99 1.09
N GLN A 395 -17.02 24.05 2.03
CA GLN A 395 -16.52 24.36 3.37
C GLN A 395 -15.05 24.75 3.32
N ARG A 396 -14.69 25.78 4.08
CA ARG A 396 -13.30 26.18 4.32
C ARG A 396 -12.67 25.20 5.31
N ILE A 397 -11.62 24.52 4.89
CA ILE A 397 -10.89 23.56 5.72
C ILE A 397 -9.51 24.14 6.05
N VAL A 398 -9.11 23.99 7.30
CA VAL A 398 -7.80 24.40 7.83
C VAL A 398 -7.09 23.14 8.30
N TYR A 399 -5.93 22.85 7.72
CA TYR A 399 -5.04 21.76 8.11
C TYR A 399 -3.82 22.38 8.80
N ARG A 400 -3.61 22.05 10.07
CA ARG A 400 -2.48 22.51 10.88
C ARG A 400 -1.46 21.38 11.05
N ASN A 401 -0.27 21.73 11.54
CA ASN A 401 0.84 20.80 11.77
C ASN A 401 1.21 20.01 10.49
N PHE A 402 0.94 20.60 9.32
CA PHE A 402 1.48 20.09 8.06
C PHE A 402 3.01 20.17 8.10
N ASP A 403 3.70 19.30 7.38
CA ASP A 403 5.13 19.45 7.11
C ASP A 403 5.35 19.39 5.60
N ILE A 404 5.56 20.56 5.00
CA ILE A 404 5.75 20.73 3.55
C ILE A 404 7.23 20.59 3.17
N THR A 405 8.15 20.55 4.14
CA THR A 405 9.59 20.51 3.84
C THR A 405 10.03 19.22 3.15
N PHE A 406 9.24 18.15 3.30
CA PHE A 406 9.52 16.82 2.74
C PHE A 406 8.76 16.49 1.45
N GLU A 407 7.89 17.39 0.95
CA GLU A 407 7.05 17.08 -0.20
C GLU A 407 7.79 17.32 -1.52
N ASN A 408 8.46 16.28 -2.04
CA ASN A 408 8.55 16.03 -3.49
C ASN A 408 8.86 14.57 -3.82
N GLN A 409 7.85 13.72 -3.70
CA GLN A 409 7.80 12.42 -4.39
C GLN A 409 6.84 12.43 -5.59
N ASP A 410 6.50 13.61 -6.11
CA ASP A 410 5.70 13.67 -7.33
C ASP A 410 6.52 13.17 -8.54
N LEU A 411 5.80 12.55 -9.48
CA LEU A 411 6.23 11.88 -10.72
C LEU A 411 7.29 12.61 -11.59
N PHE A 412 7.66 13.84 -11.25
CA PHE A 412 8.52 14.72 -12.03
C PHE A 412 9.70 15.33 -11.25
N ARG A 413 9.91 14.99 -9.96
CA ARG A 413 11.01 15.53 -9.13
C ARG A 413 11.15 17.06 -9.27
N LEU A 414 10.07 17.78 -9.00
CA LEU A 414 10.05 19.24 -9.08
C LEU A 414 10.86 19.86 -7.92
N PRO A 415 11.20 21.17 -7.99
CA PRO A 415 11.81 21.88 -6.87
C PRO A 415 10.87 21.88 -5.65
N SER A 416 11.38 21.51 -4.46
CA SER A 416 10.65 21.50 -3.17
C SER A 416 10.43 22.91 -2.68
N THR A 417 9.46 23.59 -3.29
CA THR A 417 9.07 24.94 -2.94
C THR A 417 7.56 25.00 -2.76
N LEU A 418 7.10 25.85 -1.84
CA LEU A 418 5.67 26.17 -1.65
C LEU A 418 4.98 26.55 -2.97
N ALA A 419 5.74 27.12 -3.91
CA ALA A 419 5.28 27.48 -5.24
C ALA A 419 4.79 26.27 -6.06
N PHE A 420 5.27 25.04 -5.83
CA PHE A 420 4.84 23.81 -6.52
C PHE A 420 4.03 22.86 -5.63
N PHE A 421 3.44 23.36 -4.54
CA PHE A 421 2.64 22.54 -3.62
C PHE A 421 1.52 21.75 -4.33
N ASN A 422 1.46 20.45 -4.08
CA ASN A 422 0.44 19.55 -4.62
C ASN A 422 0.21 18.37 -3.67
N LYS A 423 -0.85 18.43 -2.87
CA LYS A 423 -1.16 17.38 -1.89
C LYS A 423 -2.60 16.90 -1.97
N MET A 424 -2.80 15.59 -1.98
CA MET A 424 -4.13 15.01 -1.80
C MET A 424 -4.55 15.15 -0.33
N VAL A 425 -5.74 15.69 -0.09
CA VAL A 425 -6.31 15.93 1.24
C VAL A 425 -7.76 15.43 1.32
N PHE A 426 -8.18 14.97 2.51
CA PHE A 426 -9.56 14.67 2.88
C PHE A 426 -10.30 15.94 3.31
N CYS A 427 -11.46 16.20 2.72
CA CYS A 427 -12.38 17.17 3.33
C CYS A 427 -12.87 16.64 4.69
N ARG A 428 -12.52 17.32 5.79
CA ARG A 428 -12.98 16.96 7.15
C ARG A 428 -14.50 17.06 7.32
N ASN A 429 -15.17 17.82 6.44
CA ASN A 429 -16.63 17.85 6.38
C ASN A 429 -17.19 16.69 5.53
N CYS A 430 -17.08 16.74 4.20
CA CYS A 430 -17.76 15.78 3.33
C CYS A 430 -16.99 14.49 3.03
N ARG A 431 -15.79 14.30 3.61
CA ARG A 431 -14.90 13.14 3.44
C ARG A 431 -14.36 12.89 2.03
N LYS A 432 -14.82 13.63 1.03
CA LYS A 432 -14.25 13.54 -0.33
C LYS A 432 -12.80 14.01 -0.36
N ARG A 433 -11.99 13.29 -1.14
CA ARG A 433 -10.59 13.64 -1.41
C ARG A 433 -10.45 14.52 -2.63
N PHE A 434 -9.51 15.45 -2.56
CA PHE A 434 -9.11 16.30 -3.68
C PHE A 434 -7.66 16.74 -3.49
N TYR A 435 -7.05 17.26 -4.54
CA TYR A 435 -5.71 17.83 -4.47
C TYR A 435 -5.77 19.32 -4.13
N ALA A 436 -5.11 19.71 -3.05
CA ALA A 436 -4.74 21.08 -2.77
C ALA A 436 -3.48 21.40 -3.60
N SER A 437 -3.64 22.16 -4.68
CA SER A 437 -2.55 22.42 -5.64
C SER A 437 -2.34 23.92 -5.85
N SER A 438 -1.08 24.36 -5.84
CA SER A 438 -0.72 25.74 -6.13
C SER A 438 -1.10 26.14 -7.57
N LYS A 439 -1.23 27.46 -7.81
CA LYS A 439 -1.50 27.99 -9.16
C LYS A 439 -0.42 27.59 -10.16
N LEU A 440 0.85 27.66 -9.75
CA LEU A 440 1.99 27.34 -10.62
C LEU A 440 2.06 25.84 -10.94
N PHE A 441 1.81 24.97 -9.96
CA PHE A 441 1.70 23.52 -10.22
C PHE A 441 0.59 23.23 -11.22
N ARG A 442 -0.57 23.89 -11.06
CA ARG A 442 -1.69 23.74 -12.00
C ARG A 442 -1.29 24.14 -13.42
N LEU A 443 -0.65 25.30 -13.60
CA LEU A 443 -0.16 25.76 -14.90
C LEU A 443 0.83 24.77 -15.52
N PHE A 444 1.81 24.32 -14.73
CA PHE A 444 2.80 23.33 -15.13
C PHE A 444 2.16 22.00 -15.54
N SER A 445 1.17 21.53 -14.79
CA SER A 445 0.44 20.29 -15.11
C SER A 445 -0.33 20.39 -16.44
N HIS A 446 -0.82 21.57 -16.82
CA HIS A 446 -1.44 21.81 -18.11
C HIS A 446 -0.41 21.82 -19.25
N LEU A 447 0.77 22.40 -19.03
CA LEU A 447 1.87 22.36 -19.99
C LEU A 447 2.32 20.93 -20.26
N ILE A 448 2.52 20.11 -19.21
CA ILE A 448 2.83 18.68 -19.37
C ILE A 448 1.77 18.01 -20.23
N GLN A 449 0.49 18.23 -19.94
CA GLN A 449 -0.61 17.64 -20.71
C GLN A 449 -0.55 18.03 -22.19
N PHE A 450 -0.24 19.30 -22.49
CA PHE A 450 -0.12 19.80 -23.87
C PHE A 450 1.02 19.11 -24.63
N PHE A 451 2.23 19.07 -24.06
CA PHE A 451 3.39 18.40 -24.67
C PHE A 451 3.23 16.88 -24.77
N SER A 452 2.34 16.32 -23.97
CA SER A 452 2.02 14.89 -23.95
C SER A 452 0.98 14.46 -25.00
N THR A 453 0.45 15.40 -25.80
CA THR A 453 -0.42 15.12 -26.94
C THR A 453 0.37 14.81 -28.22
N PRO A 454 -0.24 14.16 -29.23
CA PRO A 454 0.41 13.94 -30.54
C PRO A 454 0.95 15.23 -31.19
N LEU A 455 0.25 16.36 -31.04
CA LEU A 455 0.73 17.68 -31.49
C LEU A 455 1.97 18.15 -30.71
N GLY A 456 2.00 17.93 -29.39
CA GLY A 456 3.16 18.21 -28.55
C GLY A 456 4.41 17.41 -28.95
N HIS A 457 4.22 16.13 -29.32
CA HIS A 457 5.28 15.27 -29.85
C HIS A 457 5.85 15.79 -31.17
N PHE A 458 5.01 16.33 -32.05
CA PHE A 458 5.42 16.91 -33.35
C PHE A 458 6.33 18.15 -33.18
N PHE A 459 6.04 19.02 -32.21
CA PHE A 459 6.89 20.17 -31.89
C PHE A 459 8.19 19.77 -31.17
N HIS A 460 8.17 18.70 -30.38
CA HIS A 460 9.35 18.21 -29.68
C HIS A 460 10.35 17.54 -30.62
N LEU A 461 9.87 16.77 -31.61
CA LEU A 461 10.68 16.08 -32.62
C LEU A 461 11.36 17.04 -33.61
N LYS A 462 10.77 18.19 -33.92
CA LYS A 462 11.43 19.21 -34.76
C LYS A 462 12.65 19.88 -34.10
N ARG A 463 12.78 19.80 -32.77
CA ARG A 463 13.86 20.46 -32.01
C ARG A 463 15.07 19.57 -31.71
N THR A 464 14.99 18.26 -31.91
CA THR A 464 16.07 17.31 -31.61
C THR A 464 16.41 16.49 -32.85
N LYS A 465 17.04 17.12 -33.84
CA LYS A 465 17.56 16.44 -35.04
C LYS A 465 18.94 15.80 -34.87
N ASN A 466 19.60 15.97 -33.71
CA ASN A 466 20.82 15.26 -33.38
C ASN A 466 20.58 14.35 -32.18
N SER A 467 20.98 13.09 -32.33
CA SER A 467 20.90 12.00 -31.37
C SER A 467 21.04 12.43 -29.90
N VAL A 468 19.95 12.26 -29.13
CA VAL A 468 20.02 12.21 -27.67
C VAL A 468 19.09 11.11 -27.22
N SER A 469 19.68 10.07 -26.62
CA SER A 469 19.00 9.05 -25.81
C SER A 469 17.94 9.71 -24.94
N LEU A 470 16.68 9.24 -24.98
CA LEU A 470 15.58 9.77 -24.17
C LEU A 470 15.91 9.65 -22.67
N PRO A 471 16.37 10.70 -21.97
CA PRO A 471 16.74 10.61 -20.55
C PRO A 471 15.48 10.53 -19.65
N TRP A 472 14.32 10.84 -20.23
CA TRP A 472 13.02 10.93 -19.54
C TRP A 472 12.33 9.58 -19.31
N LEU A 473 12.77 8.51 -19.96
CA LEU A 473 12.26 7.14 -19.73
C LEU A 473 13.12 6.37 -18.70
N GLY A 474 14.33 6.85 -18.38
CA GLY A 474 15.34 6.10 -17.63
C GLY A 474 15.26 6.15 -16.11
N ASN A 475 14.27 6.80 -15.50
CA ASN A 475 14.19 6.91 -14.03
C ASN A 475 12.75 6.83 -13.50
N LEU A 476 12.07 5.71 -13.81
CA LEU A 476 10.95 5.22 -13.01
C LEU A 476 11.46 4.77 -11.63
N ARG A 477 11.68 5.72 -10.72
CA ARG A 477 11.84 5.44 -9.28
C ARG A 477 10.58 5.91 -8.58
N LEU A 478 9.50 5.15 -8.74
CA LEU A 478 8.35 5.23 -7.84
C LEU A 478 8.77 4.49 -6.56
N PHE A 479 8.65 5.15 -5.40
CA PHE A 479 8.97 4.60 -4.08
C PHE A 479 10.41 4.05 -3.91
N GLN A 480 11.36 4.97 -3.68
CA GLN A 480 12.53 4.61 -2.88
C GLN A 480 12.40 5.36 -1.56
N GLY A 481 12.06 4.64 -0.48
CA GLY A 481 12.56 5.03 0.83
C GLY A 481 14.07 5.17 0.72
N ARG A 482 14.62 6.31 1.14
CA ARG A 482 16.08 6.46 1.23
C ARG A 482 16.47 7.01 2.59
N LYS A 483 17.55 6.37 3.06
CA LYS A 483 18.57 6.81 4.01
C LYS A 483 18.06 7.79 5.06
N ILE A 484 17.70 7.22 6.20
CA ILE A 484 17.92 7.86 7.48
C ILE A 484 19.44 8.04 7.54
N ASP A 485 19.90 9.30 7.45
CA ASP A 485 21.24 9.67 7.91
C ASP A 485 21.30 9.59 9.43
#